data_AF-A0A7J8Y346-F1
#
_entry.id   AF-A0A7J8Y346-F1
#
_cell.length_a   1.000
_cell.length_b   1.000
_cell.length_c   1.000
_cell.angle_alpha   90.00
_cell.angle_beta   90.00
_cell.angle_gamma   90.00
#
_symmetry.space_group_name_H-M   'P 1'
#
loop_
_entity.id
_entity.type
_entity.pdbx_description
1 polymer ?
#
loop_
_entity_poly.entity_id
_entity_poly.type
_entity_poly.pdbx_seq_one_letter_code
_entity_poly.pdbx_strand_id
1 'polypeptide(L)' 'MCEVYGHITEDVLHATRDCYAAELWGILDDLDILIDRGYDNVLVQTDSFEVANVVKKGLTGRSNSALIRKILQLFSRLQL' A
#
# COMPACT_ATOMS: atom_id res chain seq x y z
N MET A 1 -1.24 4.23 -12.92
CA MET A 1 -1.02 5.58 -13.49
C MET A 1 -2.15 6.48 -13.00
N CYS A 2 -1.92 7.32 -11.98
CA CYS A 2 -2.88 8.35 -11.56
C CYS A 2 -2.97 9.41 -12.67
N GLU A 3 -4.03 9.41 -13.47
CA GLU A 3 -4.29 10.45 -14.47
C GLU A 3 -4.65 11.76 -13.77
N VAL A 4 -3.64 12.59 -13.50
CA VAL A 4 -3.81 13.92 -12.93
C VAL A 4 -4.31 14.85 -14.03
N TYR A 5 -5.63 14.99 -14.14
CA TYR A 5 -6.25 16.05 -14.94
C TYR A 5 -5.93 17.42 -14.31
N GLY A 6 -4.94 18.10 -14.89
CA GLY A 6 -4.81 19.56 -14.89
C GLY A 6 -4.67 20.24 -13.53
N HIS A 7 -3.51 20.12 -12.87
CA HIS A 7 -3.22 20.95 -11.69
C HIS A 7 -1.73 21.36 -11.57
N ILE A 8 -1.53 22.55 -11.02
CA ILE A 8 -0.37 23.43 -11.23
C ILE A 8 0.69 23.16 -10.15
N THR A 9 1.63 22.24 -10.43
CA THR A 9 2.90 21.95 -9.70
C THR A 9 2.88 21.67 -8.18
N GLU A 10 2.22 22.48 -7.34
CA GLU A 10 2.05 22.25 -5.88
C GLU A 10 0.97 21.19 -5.60
N ASP A 11 -0.09 21.21 -6.40
CA ASP A 11 -1.15 20.20 -6.38
C ASP A 11 -0.66 18.81 -6.83
N VAL A 12 0.40 18.75 -7.65
CA VAL A 12 0.96 17.47 -8.10
C VAL A 12 1.61 16.74 -6.93
N LEU A 13 2.30 17.44 -6.03
CA LEU A 13 2.86 16.86 -4.81
C LEU A 13 1.75 16.40 -3.85
N HIS A 14 0.68 17.18 -3.72
CA HIS A 14 -0.48 16.81 -2.89
C HIS A 14 -1.21 15.60 -3.48
N ALA A 15 -1.53 15.62 -4.77
CA ALA A 15 -2.18 14.53 -5.49
C ALA A 15 -1.31 13.27 -5.55
N THR A 16 0.02 13.40 -5.66
CA THR A 16 0.93 12.24 -5.61
C THR A 16 0.96 11.64 -4.20
N ARG A 17 0.95 12.48 -3.15
CA ARG A 17 0.84 12.02 -1.76
C ARG A 17 -0.51 11.35 -1.49
N ASP A 18 -1.58 11.88 -2.05
CA ASP A 18 -2.94 11.35 -1.89
C ASP A 18 -3.14 10.08 -2.69
N CYS A 19 -2.58 9.98 -3.90
CA CYS A 19 -2.56 8.77 -4.73
C CYS A 19 -1.77 7.65 -4.04
N TYR A 20 -0.59 7.96 -3.48
CA TYR A 20 0.21 7.04 -2.70
C TYR A 20 -0.50 6.54 -1.43
N ALA A 21 -1.14 7.45 -0.69
CA ALA A 21 -1.92 7.08 0.49
C ALA A 21 -3.14 6.22 0.11
N ALA A 22 -3.84 6.59 -0.96
CA ALA A 22 -5.00 5.84 -1.47
C ALA A 22 -4.62 4.42 -1.88
N GLU A 23 -3.50 4.23 -2.56
CA GLU A 23 -3.00 2.90 -2.93
C GLU A 23 -2.68 2.04 -1.69
N LEU A 24 -2.02 2.59 -0.68
CA LEU A 24 -1.75 1.86 0.56
C LEU A 24 -3.04 1.51 1.32
N TRP A 25 -4.02 2.41 1.34
CA TRP A 25 -5.33 2.12 1.93
C TRP A 25 -6.10 1.05 1.17
N GLY A 26 -6.04 1.07 -0.17
CA GLY A 26 -6.60 0.01 -1.01
C GLY A 26 -5.98 -1.36 -0.70
N ILE A 27 -4.65 -1.43 -0.61
CA ILE A 27 -3.95 -2.67 -0.21
C ILE A 27 -4.40 -3.14 1.19
N LEU A 28 -4.57 -2.22 2.14
CA LEU A 28 -5.02 -2.60 3.48
C LEU A 28 -6.44 -3.18 3.45
N ASP A 29 -7.37 -2.52 2.76
CA ASP A 29 -8.77 -2.93 2.66
C ASP A 29 -8.90 -4.29 1.98
N ASP A 30 -8.23 -4.47 0.83
CA ASP A 30 -8.19 -5.74 0.11
C ASP A 30 -7.63 -6.87 0.96
N LEU A 31 -6.54 -6.64 1.70
CA LEU A 31 -5.94 -7.64 2.58
C LEU A 31 -6.89 -8.04 3.73
N ASP A 32 -7.58 -7.08 4.35
CA ASP A 32 -8.51 -7.36 5.44
C ASP A 32 -9.69 -8.21 4.95
N ILE A 33 -10.26 -7.86 3.78
CA ILE A 33 -11.33 -8.63 3.13
C ILE A 33 -10.87 -10.04 2.77
N LEU A 34 -9.68 -10.20 2.18
CA LEU A 34 -9.18 -11.51 1.77
C LEU A 34 -8.88 -12.40 2.98
N ILE A 35 -8.31 -11.85 4.06
CA ILE A 35 -8.10 -12.59 5.30
C ILE A 35 -9.43 -13.01 5.93
N ASP A 36 -10.42 -12.12 5.98
CA ASP A 36 -11.77 -12.42 6.52
C ASP A 36 -12.45 -13.57 5.74
N ARG A 37 -12.21 -13.61 4.42
CA ARG A 37 -12.69 -14.70 3.54
C ARG A 37 -11.90 -16.00 3.67
N GLY A 38 -10.84 -16.04 4.48
CA GLY A 38 -10.04 -17.24 4.73
C GLY A 38 -8.98 -17.52 3.67
N TYR A 39 -8.62 -16.55 2.83
CA TYR A 39 -7.45 -16.70 1.96
C TYR A 39 -6.17 -16.66 2.81
N ASP A 40 -5.28 -17.62 2.59
CA ASP A 40 -4.02 -17.78 3.31
C ASP A 40 -2.80 -17.38 2.48
N ASN A 41 -2.92 -17.31 1.16
CA ASN A 41 -1.86 -16.88 0.24
C ASN A 41 -2.37 -15.80 -0.73
N VAL A 42 -1.76 -14.61 -0.66
CA VAL A 42 -2.18 -13.44 -1.45
C VAL A 42 -0.97 -12.85 -2.18
N LEU A 43 -1.12 -12.65 -3.49
CA LEU A 43 -0.16 -11.90 -4.30
C LEU A 43 -0.67 -10.47 -4.49
N VAL A 44 0.00 -9.51 -3.84
CA VAL A 44 -0.28 -8.08 -4.04
C VAL A 44 0.55 -7.56 -5.21
N GLN A 45 -0.12 -6.99 -6.23
CA GLN A 45 0.50 -6.36 -7.38
C GLN A 45 0.19 -4.87 -7.39
N THR A 46 1.18 -4.04 -7.66
CA THR A 46 1.03 -2.58 -7.79
C THR A 46 1.97 -2.07 -8.89
N ASP A 47 1.50 -1.09 -9.68
CA ASP A 47 2.32 -0.38 -10.66
C ASP A 47 3.11 0.78 -10.05
N SER A 48 2.88 1.07 -8.76
CA SER A 48 3.55 2.12 -8.01
C SER A 48 4.85 1.62 -7.40
N PHE A 49 5.96 2.04 -8.00
CA PHE A 49 7.30 1.70 -7.53
C PHE A 49 7.55 2.16 -6.07
N GLU A 50 7.00 3.31 -5.68
CA GLU A 50 7.16 3.85 -4.32
C GLU A 50 6.45 2.97 -3.29
N VAL A 51 5.19 2.58 -3.56
CA VAL A 51 4.44 1.66 -2.70
C VAL A 51 5.11 0.30 -2.62
N ALA A 52 5.53 -0.26 -3.76
CA ALA A 52 6.25 -1.53 -3.78
C ALA A 52 7.54 -1.46 -2.94
N ASN A 53 8.32 -0.39 -3.07
CA ASN A 53 9.57 -0.21 -2.35
C ASN A 53 9.35 -0.01 -0.83
N VAL A 54 8.34 0.76 -0.43
CA VAL A 54 8.09 1.02 0.99
C VAL A 54 7.61 -0.24 1.72
N VAL A 55 6.74 -1.02 1.07
CA VAL A 55 6.23 -2.29 1.60
C VAL A 55 7.37 -3.29 1.69
N LYS A 56 8.17 -3.42 0.62
CA LYS A 56 9.35 -4.30 0.60
C LYS A 56 10.38 -3.94 1.66
N LYS A 57 10.71 -2.66 1.82
CA LYS A 57 11.61 -2.18 2.88
C LYS A 57 11.03 -2.45 4.27
N GLY A 58 9.73 -2.25 4.44
CA GLY A 58 9.01 -2.56 5.67
C GLY A 58 8.99 -4.05 6.02
N LEU A 59 9.06 -4.96 5.04
CA LEU A 59 9.25 -6.39 5.30
C LEU A 59 10.66 -6.71 5.82
N THR A 60 11.67 -5.94 5.39
CA THR A 60 13.08 -6.11 5.79
C THR A 60 13.49 -5.31 7.03
N GLY A 61 12.62 -4.44 7.56
CA GLY A 61 12.97 -3.53 8.66
C GLY A 61 11.76 -2.79 9.24
N ARG A 62 11.95 -2.02 10.30
CA ARG A 62 10.84 -1.34 10.99
C ARG A 62 10.34 -0.12 10.20
N SER A 63 9.04 -0.05 9.89
CA SER A 63 8.41 1.15 9.33
C SER A 63 7.89 2.10 10.42
N ASN A 64 8.09 3.41 10.22
CA ASN A 64 7.57 4.45 11.10
C ASN A 64 6.09 4.81 10.81
N SER A 65 5.56 4.41 9.65
CA SER A 65 4.15 4.62 9.31
C SER A 65 3.24 3.58 9.98
N ALA A 66 2.19 4.04 10.66
CA ALA A 66 1.19 3.16 11.27
C ALA A 66 0.45 2.30 10.25
N LEU A 67 0.10 2.88 9.10
CA LEU A 67 -0.57 2.19 8.00
C LEU A 67 0.29 1.04 7.46
N ILE A 68 1.57 1.33 7.17
CA ILE A 68 2.50 0.32 6.67
C ILE A 68 2.69 -0.79 7.71
N ARG A 69 2.84 -0.45 8.99
CA ARG A 69 2.92 -1.48 10.05
C ARG A 69 1.71 -2.39 10.06
N LYS A 70 0.50 -1.86 9.86
CA LYS A 70 -0.72 -2.65 9.82
C LYS A 70 -0.76 -3.57 8.60
N ILE A 71 -0.40 -3.07 7.42
CA ILE A 71 -0.27 -3.88 6.19
C ILE A 71 0.71 -5.03 6.41
N LEU A 72 1.90 -4.75 6.97
CA LEU A 72 2.90 -5.78 7.26
C LEU A 72 2.42 -6.82 8.29
N GLN A 73 1.64 -6.41 9.29
CA GLN A 73 1.01 -7.33 10.23
C GLN A 73 0.01 -8.26 9.53
N LEU A 74 -0.78 -7.74 8.58
CA LEU A 74 -1.69 -8.56 7.78
C LEU A 74 -0.91 -9.55 6.91
N PHE A 75 0.19 -9.12 6.28
CA PHE A 75 1.07 -10.06 5.55
C PHE A 75 1.62 -11.17 6.44
N SER A 76 1.98 -10.89 7.69
CA SER A 76 2.45 -11.94 8.61
C SER A 76 1.38 -12.99 8.96
N ARG A 77 0.10 -12.68 8.75
CA ARG A 77 -1.04 -13.60 8.95
C ARG A 77 -1.28 -14.49 7.73
N LEU A 78 -0.77 -14.12 6.57
CA LEU A 78 -0.95 -14.77 5.27
C LEU A 78 0.26 -15.68 4.92
N GLN A 79 0.76 -16.42 5.90
CA GLN A 79 2.09 -17.08 5.85
C GLN A 79 2.46 -17.73 4.50
N LEU A 80 3.57 -17.25 3.94
CA LEU A 80 4.71 -18.09 3.58
C LEU A 80 5.39 -18.61 4.85
#